data_AF-A0A7J0G4L2-F1
#
_entry.id   AF-A0A7J0G4L2-F1
#
_cell.length_a   1.000
_cell.length_b   1.000
_cell.length_c   1.000
_cell.angle_alpha   90.00
_cell.angle_beta   90.00
_cell.angle_gamma   90.00
#
_symmetry.space_group_name_H-M   'P 1'
#
loop_
_entity.id
_entity.type
_entity.pdbx_description
1 polymer ?
#
loop_
_entity_poly.entity_id
_entity_poly.type
_entity_poly.pdbx_seq_one_letter_code
_entity_poly.pdbx_strand_id
1 'polypeptide(L)'
;MDPTSFCAPSSSGSSSSTKAWIVHGLVVGAAVVVALGAHAYLYLGRSGKFRSRVIGIIPARFASSRFPGKPLVQILGKPMIQRTWERAKMATKLDQVGTERCNEALQKLEKKYDVVVNIQGDEPLIEPEVIDGIVKALQAAPDAVFSTAVTSLTPEDAFDPNRVKCVMDTHGYAIYFSRGLIPYNKSAKVNPEYPYMLHLGIQSYDTKFLKIYPELPSTPLQLEEDLEQLKVLERMAIR
;
A
#
# COMPACT_ATOMS: atom_id res chain seq x y z
N MET A 1 47.34 -2.45 47.55
CA MET A 1 47.91 -1.09 47.66
C MET A 1 48.63 -0.82 46.35
N ASP A 2 48.31 0.29 45.71
CA ASP A 2 48.55 0.61 44.28
C ASP A 2 49.99 0.51 43.77
N PRO A 3 50.13 0.44 42.43
CA PRO A 3 50.90 1.48 41.75
C PRO A 3 50.30 2.01 40.42
N THR A 4 50.20 3.35 40.35
CA THR A 4 50.57 4.29 39.25
C THR A 4 50.18 4.13 37.77
N SER A 5 49.58 5.23 37.28
CA SER A 5 49.88 6.02 36.06
C SER A 5 49.23 5.71 34.69
N PHE A 6 48.46 6.70 34.23
CA PHE A 6 48.41 7.32 32.89
C PHE A 6 48.54 6.43 31.64
N CYS A 7 47.43 6.34 30.89
CA CYS A 7 47.40 6.71 29.48
C CYS A 7 45.94 6.87 29.00
N ALA A 8 45.60 8.06 28.50
CA ALA A 8 44.46 8.22 27.60
C ALA A 8 44.89 7.77 26.18
N PRO A 9 43.94 7.34 25.36
CA PRO A 9 43.70 8.15 24.18
C PRO A 9 42.22 8.45 23.93
N SER A 10 42.02 9.70 23.57
CA SER A 10 40.87 10.26 22.87
C SER A 10 40.75 9.72 21.43
N SER A 11 39.55 9.28 21.04
CA SER A 11 39.01 9.46 19.68
C SER A 11 37.53 8.99 19.70
N SER A 12 36.58 9.90 19.89
CA SER A 12 35.80 10.48 18.78
C SER A 12 35.04 9.42 17.96
N GLY A 13 33.94 8.92 18.51
CA GLY A 13 32.86 8.31 17.73
C GLY A 13 31.62 9.16 17.92
N SER A 14 31.32 10.02 16.94
CA SER A 14 30.17 10.90 16.96
C SER A 14 28.88 10.08 17.13
N SER A 15 28.25 10.21 18.30
CA SER A 15 26.83 9.94 18.49
C SER A 15 26.03 11.03 17.76
N SER A 16 26.11 11.02 16.44
CA SER A 16 25.32 11.82 15.53
C SER A 16 24.62 10.86 14.58
N SER A 17 23.30 11.04 14.46
CA SER A 17 22.41 10.38 13.48
C SER A 17 21.57 9.17 13.92
N THR A 18 21.28 8.98 15.21
CA THR A 18 20.17 8.09 15.64
C THR A 18 18.86 8.87 15.90
N LYS A 19 18.81 10.17 15.59
CA LYS A 19 17.64 11.04 15.78
C LYS A 19 17.28 11.76 14.48
N ALA A 20 16.68 11.05 13.53
CA ALA A 20 16.10 11.67 12.33
C ALA A 20 14.81 11.03 11.83
N TRP A 21 14.34 9.91 12.41
CA TRP A 21 13.08 9.28 11.99
C TRP A 21 12.21 8.97 13.21
N ILE A 22 12.00 9.99 14.03
CA ILE A 22 10.74 10.08 14.78
C ILE A 22 9.84 10.91 13.88
N VAL A 23 8.99 10.22 13.12
CA VAL A 23 7.74 10.79 12.62
C VAL A 23 6.99 11.24 13.87
N HIS A 24 7.24 12.48 14.31
CA HIS A 24 6.57 13.05 15.45
C HIS A 24 5.09 13.22 15.09
N GLY A 25 4.23 12.68 15.94
CA GLY A 25 2.92 13.26 16.17
C GLY A 25 1.77 12.30 15.94
N LEU A 26 1.45 11.52 16.98
CA LEU A 26 0.05 11.33 17.38
C LEU A 26 -0.86 10.77 16.29
N VAL A 27 -0.45 9.65 15.68
CA VAL A 27 -1.23 9.00 14.63
C VAL A 27 -2.09 7.90 15.21
N VAL A 28 -3.20 8.30 15.82
CA VAL A 28 -4.44 7.55 15.68
C VAL A 28 -5.09 8.08 14.41
N GLY A 29 -4.67 7.59 13.22
CA GLY A 29 -5.42 7.85 11.96
C GLY A 29 -4.69 8.36 10.70
N ALA A 30 -3.39 8.15 10.48
CA ALA A 30 -2.68 8.60 9.29
C ALA A 30 -2.03 7.40 8.61
N ALA A 31 -2.57 7.03 7.46
CA ALA A 31 -2.01 5.97 6.65
C ALA A 31 -0.66 6.43 6.07
N VAL A 32 0.39 5.63 6.29
CA VAL A 32 1.63 5.72 5.53
C VAL A 32 1.37 5.10 4.15
N VAL A 33 1.95 5.66 3.10
CA VAL A 33 1.73 5.20 1.73
C VAL A 33 3.01 4.64 1.17
N VAL A 34 2.91 3.53 0.44
CA VAL A 34 4.05 2.73 -0.02
C VAL A 34 3.94 2.48 -1.52
N ALA A 35 5.07 2.46 -2.22
CA ALA A 35 5.13 2.17 -3.65
C ALA A 35 5.80 0.81 -3.92
N LEU A 36 5.53 0.21 -5.08
CA LEU A 36 6.21 -0.99 -5.56
C LEU A 36 6.93 -0.71 -6.88
N GLY A 37 8.26 -0.77 -6.82
CA GLY A 37 9.18 -0.55 -7.93
C GLY A 37 9.13 -1.67 -8.97
N ALA A 38 9.40 -1.32 -10.22
CA ALA A 38 9.44 -2.24 -11.35
C ALA A 38 10.70 -2.02 -12.19
N HIS A 39 11.85 -2.28 -11.58
CA HIS A 39 13.14 -2.06 -12.23
C HIS A 39 13.26 -2.81 -13.58
N ALA A 40 12.68 -4.01 -13.70
CA ALA A 40 12.63 -4.77 -14.96
C ALA A 40 11.66 -4.16 -16.01
N TYR A 41 10.59 -3.48 -15.59
CA TYR A 41 9.62 -2.81 -16.48
C TYR A 41 10.22 -1.57 -17.16
N LEU A 42 11.34 -1.03 -16.65
CA LEU A 42 12.03 0.12 -17.24
C LEU A 42 12.61 -0.17 -18.63
N TYR A 43 12.89 -1.43 -18.96
CA TYR A 43 13.37 -1.84 -20.29
C TYR A 43 12.27 -1.78 -21.38
N LEU A 44 11.00 -1.63 -21.01
CA LEU A 44 9.87 -1.50 -21.94
C LEU A 44 9.49 -0.04 -22.28
N GLY A 45 10.38 0.92 -22.03
CA GLY A 45 10.24 2.29 -22.54
C GLY A 45 9.14 3.09 -21.84
N ARG A 46 9.40 3.52 -20.60
CA ARG A 46 8.65 4.65 -20.04
C ARG A 46 9.18 5.95 -20.63
N SER A 47 8.39 6.56 -21.50
CA SER A 47 8.42 8.02 -21.67
C SER A 47 8.19 8.65 -20.29
N GLY A 48 9.10 9.53 -19.85
CA GLY A 48 9.07 10.24 -18.56
C GLY A 48 7.90 11.21 -18.37
N LYS A 49 6.72 10.89 -18.93
CA LYS A 49 5.52 11.68 -18.83
C LYS A 49 4.91 11.52 -17.44
N PHE A 50 4.63 12.65 -16.80
CA PHE A 50 3.93 12.71 -15.53
C PHE A 50 2.55 12.05 -15.62
N ARG A 51 2.19 11.24 -14.61
CA ARG A 51 0.92 10.53 -14.50
C ARG A 51 -0.19 11.50 -14.10
N SER A 52 -0.78 12.19 -15.08
CA SER A 52 -1.72 13.30 -14.82
C SER A 52 -3.18 12.88 -14.63
N ARG A 53 -3.65 11.85 -15.36
CA ARG A 53 -5.06 11.46 -15.36
C ARG A 53 -5.30 10.23 -14.50
N VAL A 54 -6.28 10.31 -13.62
CA VAL A 54 -6.52 9.34 -12.55
C VAL A 54 -8.01 9.00 -12.48
N ILE A 55 -8.33 7.71 -12.50
CA ILE A 55 -9.70 7.23 -12.34
C ILE A 55 -9.81 6.34 -11.09
N GLY A 56 -10.85 6.57 -10.28
CA GLY A 56 -11.26 5.67 -9.21
C GLY A 56 -12.28 4.66 -9.71
N ILE A 57 -12.09 3.39 -9.35
CA ILE A 57 -12.98 2.30 -9.74
C ILE A 57 -13.38 1.55 -8.48
N ILE A 58 -14.69 1.39 -8.30
CA ILE A 58 -15.29 0.66 -7.18
C ILE A 58 -15.84 -0.67 -7.72
N PRO A 59 -15.18 -1.82 -7.44
CA PRO A 59 -15.68 -3.11 -7.88
C PRO A 59 -16.99 -3.46 -7.18
N ALA A 60 -18.06 -3.63 -7.94
CA ALA A 60 -19.34 -4.12 -7.44
C ALA A 60 -19.33 -5.67 -7.36
N ARG A 61 -18.69 -6.24 -6.34
CA ARG A 61 -18.75 -7.69 -6.07
C ARG A 61 -19.98 -8.02 -5.21
N PHE A 62 -21.04 -8.51 -5.85
CA PHE A 62 -22.27 -8.94 -5.16
C PHE A 62 -22.14 -10.29 -4.44
N ALA A 63 -21.26 -11.16 -4.95
CA ALA A 63 -21.06 -12.51 -4.44
C ALA A 63 -20.11 -12.50 -3.23
N SER A 64 -20.67 -12.60 -2.03
CA SER A 64 -19.95 -12.88 -0.79
C SER A 64 -20.63 -14.06 -0.09
N SER A 65 -19.89 -15.13 0.17
CA SER A 65 -20.41 -16.33 0.86
C SER A 65 -20.70 -16.08 2.33
N ARG A 66 -19.93 -15.19 2.97
CA ARG A 66 -20.05 -14.85 4.40
C ARG A 66 -21.01 -13.72 4.68
N PHE A 67 -21.24 -12.83 3.70
CA PHE A 67 -22.16 -11.72 3.85
C PHE A 67 -22.82 -11.36 2.50
N PRO A 68 -23.86 -12.13 2.08
CA PRO A 68 -24.53 -11.93 0.80
C PRO A 68 -25.11 -10.52 0.67
N GLY A 69 -24.95 -9.90 -0.50
CA GLY A 69 -25.48 -8.56 -0.75
C GLY A 69 -24.81 -7.44 0.05
N LYS A 70 -23.63 -7.69 0.65
CA LYS A 70 -22.84 -6.71 1.43
C LYS A 70 -22.84 -5.29 0.85
N PRO A 71 -22.60 -5.06 -0.47
CA PRO A 71 -22.58 -3.71 -1.03
C PRO A 71 -23.92 -2.94 -0.92
N LEU A 72 -25.05 -3.66 -0.84
CA LEU A 72 -26.40 -3.08 -0.76
C LEU A 72 -26.91 -2.88 0.67
N VAL A 73 -26.14 -3.31 1.66
CA VAL A 73 -26.49 -3.13 3.08
C VAL A 73 -26.67 -1.65 3.38
N GLN A 74 -27.75 -1.32 4.09
CA GLN A 74 -28.11 0.06 4.40
C GLN A 74 -27.28 0.56 5.59
N ILE A 75 -26.54 1.64 5.38
CA ILE A 75 -25.80 2.37 6.42
C ILE A 75 -26.41 3.78 6.49
N LEU A 76 -27.16 4.01 7.58
CA LEU A 76 -27.87 5.27 7.83
C LEU A 76 -28.72 5.69 6.60
N GLY A 77 -29.50 4.74 6.06
CA GLY A 77 -30.43 4.98 4.95
C GLY A 77 -29.81 5.07 3.55
N LYS A 78 -28.54 4.74 3.36
CA LYS A 78 -27.91 4.60 2.04
C LYS A 78 -27.18 3.26 1.91
N PRO A 79 -27.16 2.62 0.73
CA PRO A 79 -26.33 1.45 0.48
C PRO A 79 -24.85 1.71 0.82
N MET A 80 -24.16 0.71 1.37
CA MET A 80 -22.73 0.74 1.66
C MET A 80 -21.91 1.21 0.46
N ILE A 81 -22.19 0.68 -0.73
CA ILE A 81 -21.48 1.07 -1.96
C ILE A 81 -21.70 2.54 -2.34
N GLN A 82 -22.88 3.10 -2.04
CA GLN A 82 -23.16 4.51 -2.25
C GLN A 82 -22.32 5.36 -1.30
N ARG A 83 -22.17 4.96 -0.03
CA ARG A 83 -21.30 5.65 0.94
C ARG A 83 -19.85 5.66 0.46
N THR A 84 -19.33 4.52 0.02
CA THR A 84 -17.99 4.39 -0.56
C THR A 84 -17.82 5.33 -1.76
N TRP A 85 -18.81 5.38 -2.67
CA TRP A 85 -18.77 6.26 -3.84
C TRP A 85 -18.78 7.74 -3.46
N GLU A 86 -19.62 8.14 -2.49
CA GLU A 86 -19.67 9.52 -1.98
C GLU A 86 -18.32 9.93 -1.35
N ARG A 87 -17.66 9.03 -0.62
CA ARG A 87 -16.31 9.25 -0.07
C ARG A 87 -15.26 9.37 -1.17
N ALA A 88 -15.24 8.43 -2.11
CA ALA A 88 -14.30 8.45 -3.24
C ALA A 88 -14.38 9.74 -4.05
N LYS A 89 -15.60 10.27 -4.27
CA LYS A 89 -15.80 11.54 -4.98
C LYS A 89 -15.23 12.77 -4.29
N MET A 90 -14.93 12.71 -3.00
CA MET A 90 -14.29 13.81 -2.28
C MET A 90 -12.76 13.82 -2.43
N ALA A 91 -12.16 12.76 -2.99
CA ALA A 91 -10.73 12.72 -3.27
C ALA A 91 -10.37 13.75 -4.35
N THR A 92 -9.35 14.56 -4.10
CA THR A 92 -8.97 15.68 -4.99
C THR A 92 -8.15 15.23 -6.19
N LYS A 93 -7.59 14.02 -6.14
CA LYS A 93 -6.76 13.47 -7.20
C LYS A 93 -7.50 12.61 -8.21
N LEU A 94 -8.79 12.33 -8.04
CA LEU A 94 -9.58 11.56 -9.00
C LEU A 94 -10.28 12.47 -10.00
N ASP A 95 -10.07 12.23 -11.30
CA ASP A 95 -10.82 12.91 -12.37
C ASP A 95 -12.23 12.35 -12.53
N GLN A 96 -12.40 11.06 -12.22
CA GLN A 96 -13.66 10.33 -12.36
C GLN A 96 -13.73 9.16 -11.38
N VAL A 97 -14.95 8.80 -10.96
CA VAL A 97 -15.23 7.59 -10.16
C VAL A 97 -16.31 6.75 -10.85
N GLY A 98 -16.03 5.48 -11.11
CA GLY A 98 -16.96 4.53 -11.72
C GLY A 98 -17.16 3.25 -10.90
N THR A 99 -18.25 2.52 -11.16
CA THR A 99 -18.59 1.25 -10.49
C THR A 99 -18.51 0.09 -11.48
N GLU A 100 -17.32 -0.48 -11.64
CA GLU A 100 -17.02 -1.57 -12.59
C GLU A 100 -15.82 -2.36 -12.05
N ARG A 101 -15.42 -3.48 -12.67
CA ARG A 101 -14.12 -4.11 -12.35
C ARG A 101 -12.99 -3.31 -12.99
N CYS A 102 -11.85 -3.15 -12.30
CA CYS A 102 -10.79 -2.21 -12.69
C CYS A 102 -10.31 -2.34 -14.15
N ASN A 103 -9.93 -3.54 -14.60
CA ASN A 103 -9.44 -3.74 -15.98
C ASN A 103 -10.57 -3.69 -17.01
N GLU A 104 -11.72 -4.30 -16.72
CA GLU A 104 -12.89 -4.29 -17.60
C GLU A 104 -13.41 -2.85 -17.83
N ALA A 105 -13.42 -2.02 -16.79
CA ALA A 105 -13.79 -0.61 -16.88
C ALA A 105 -12.87 0.15 -17.84
N LEU A 106 -11.54 -0.05 -17.75
CA LEU A 106 -10.59 0.61 -18.63
C LEU A 106 -10.80 0.30 -20.10
N GLN A 107 -11.29 -0.90 -20.44
CA GLN A 107 -11.58 -1.30 -21.81
C GLN A 107 -12.84 -0.62 -22.37
N LYS A 108 -13.80 -0.30 -21.50
CA LYS A 108 -15.07 0.37 -21.87
C LYS A 108 -14.96 1.90 -21.93
N LEU A 109 -13.90 2.48 -21.38
CA LEU A 109 -13.74 3.93 -21.30
C LEU A 109 -13.13 4.51 -22.59
N GLU A 110 -13.80 5.50 -23.16
CA GLU A 110 -13.29 6.27 -24.31
C GLU A 110 -12.08 7.15 -23.92
N LYS A 111 -12.02 7.56 -22.64
CA LYS A 111 -10.94 8.38 -22.09
C LYS A 111 -9.77 7.51 -21.65
N LYS A 112 -8.55 7.95 -21.98
CA LYS A 112 -7.30 7.34 -21.49
C LYS A 112 -6.94 7.89 -20.11
N TYR A 113 -6.63 7.01 -19.17
CA TYR A 113 -6.12 7.36 -17.84
C TYR A 113 -4.68 6.87 -17.68
N ASP A 114 -3.91 7.54 -16.83
CA ASP A 114 -2.53 7.17 -16.50
C ASP A 114 -2.49 6.32 -15.23
N VAL A 115 -3.37 6.59 -14.25
CA VAL A 115 -3.49 5.87 -12.98
C VAL A 115 -4.92 5.36 -12.78
N VAL A 116 -5.04 4.16 -12.24
CA VAL A 116 -6.30 3.57 -11.76
C VAL A 116 -6.23 3.32 -10.27
N VAL A 117 -7.21 3.80 -9.52
CA VAL A 117 -7.38 3.49 -8.10
C VAL A 117 -8.47 2.45 -7.93
N ASN A 118 -8.14 1.32 -7.31
CA ASN A 118 -9.09 0.30 -6.90
C ASN A 118 -9.59 0.59 -5.48
N ILE A 119 -10.86 0.99 -5.36
CA ILE A 119 -11.50 1.38 -4.10
C ILE A 119 -12.51 0.29 -3.75
N GLN A 120 -12.29 -0.44 -2.66
CA GLN A 120 -13.17 -1.53 -2.29
C GLN A 120 -14.58 -1.02 -1.95
N GLY A 121 -15.61 -1.64 -2.53
CA GLY A 121 -17.00 -1.21 -2.39
C GLY A 121 -17.56 -1.34 -0.97
N ASP A 122 -16.87 -2.08 -0.11
CA ASP A 122 -17.20 -2.33 1.28
C ASP A 122 -16.39 -1.52 2.30
N GLU A 123 -15.74 -0.44 1.84
CA GLU A 123 -15.02 0.53 2.66
C GLU A 123 -15.78 1.88 2.75
N PRO A 124 -16.95 1.93 3.41
CA PRO A 124 -17.79 3.13 3.46
C PRO A 124 -17.16 4.30 4.23
N LEU A 125 -16.07 4.03 4.97
CA LEU A 125 -15.35 5.00 5.78
C LEU A 125 -13.98 5.39 5.20
N ILE A 126 -13.66 4.96 3.97
CA ILE A 126 -12.39 5.31 3.34
C ILE A 126 -12.18 6.83 3.34
N GLU A 127 -10.98 7.25 3.75
CA GLU A 127 -10.59 8.64 3.78
C GLU A 127 -10.12 9.12 2.39
N PRO A 128 -10.68 10.23 1.86
CA PRO A 128 -10.23 10.85 0.61
C PRO A 128 -8.73 11.12 0.60
N GLU A 129 -8.16 11.46 1.75
CA GLU A 129 -6.75 11.74 1.95
C GLU A 129 -5.88 10.49 1.69
N VAL A 130 -6.38 9.30 2.02
CA VAL A 130 -5.72 8.03 1.74
C VAL A 130 -5.71 7.76 0.24
N ILE A 131 -6.83 8.01 -0.45
CA ILE A 131 -6.92 7.91 -1.92
C ILE A 131 -5.93 8.87 -2.58
N ASP A 132 -5.93 10.13 -2.16
CA ASP A 132 -5.01 11.13 -2.68
C ASP A 132 -3.54 10.78 -2.38
N GLY A 133 -3.28 10.20 -1.21
CA GLY A 133 -1.95 9.75 -0.78
C GLY A 133 -1.38 8.67 -1.69
N ILE A 134 -2.13 7.59 -1.94
CA ILE A 134 -1.67 6.49 -2.82
C ILE A 134 -1.41 6.98 -4.24
N VAL A 135 -2.26 7.88 -4.77
CA VAL A 135 -2.07 8.47 -6.09
C VAL A 135 -0.81 9.32 -6.13
N LYS A 136 -0.61 10.19 -5.13
CA LYS A 136 0.60 11.04 -5.04
C LYS A 136 1.87 10.21 -4.94
N ALA A 137 1.87 9.14 -4.13
CA ALA A 137 3.04 8.26 -4.03
C ALA A 137 3.37 7.59 -5.37
N LEU A 138 2.36 7.10 -6.10
CA LEU A 138 2.60 6.56 -7.43
C LEU A 138 3.03 7.64 -8.43
N GLN A 139 2.50 8.86 -8.36
CA GLN A 139 2.94 9.98 -9.20
C GLN A 139 4.41 10.37 -8.92
N ALA A 140 4.84 10.30 -7.66
CA ALA A 140 6.20 10.62 -7.22
C ALA A 140 7.22 9.51 -7.49
N ALA A 141 6.78 8.26 -7.65
CA ALA A 141 7.61 7.09 -7.91
C ALA A 141 7.49 6.63 -9.38
N PRO A 142 8.25 7.23 -10.32
CA PRO A 142 8.10 6.95 -11.76
C PRO A 142 8.49 5.51 -12.14
N ASP A 143 9.32 4.85 -11.33
CA ASP A 143 9.74 3.46 -11.46
C ASP A 143 8.76 2.49 -10.80
N ALA A 144 7.85 2.96 -9.95
CA ALA A 144 6.80 2.13 -9.36
C ALA A 144 5.66 1.91 -10.34
N VAL A 145 5.03 0.73 -10.30
CA VAL A 145 3.82 0.42 -11.11
C VAL A 145 2.55 0.34 -10.26
N PHE A 146 2.72 0.39 -8.95
CA PHE A 146 1.69 0.19 -7.96
C PHE A 146 2.00 0.99 -6.70
N SER A 147 0.98 1.46 -6.00
CA SER A 147 1.09 1.96 -4.63
C SER A 147 -0.10 1.49 -3.79
N THR A 148 0.09 1.42 -2.48
CA THR A 148 -0.94 1.06 -1.51
C THR A 148 -0.74 1.84 -0.21
N ALA A 149 -1.76 1.82 0.65
CA ALA A 149 -1.70 2.42 1.98
C ALA A 149 -1.43 1.35 3.05
N VAL A 150 -0.69 1.74 4.07
CA VAL A 150 -0.46 1.01 5.30
C VAL A 150 -0.76 1.92 6.50
N THR A 151 -1.05 1.36 7.66
CA THR A 151 -1.22 2.11 8.91
C THR A 151 -0.50 1.39 10.05
N SER A 152 -0.36 2.02 11.20
CA SER A 152 0.16 1.36 12.39
C SER A 152 -0.73 0.17 12.76
N LEU A 153 -0.12 -1.01 12.85
CA LEU A 153 -0.76 -2.23 13.34
C LEU A 153 -0.85 -2.15 14.87
N THR A 154 -2.01 -2.49 15.43
CA THR A 154 -2.14 -2.59 16.88
C THR A 154 -1.53 -3.92 17.37
N PRO A 155 -0.90 -3.96 18.56
CA PRO A 155 -0.25 -5.18 19.06
C PRO A 155 -1.18 -6.41 19.15
N GLU A 156 -2.48 -6.18 19.35
CA GLU A 156 -3.50 -7.24 19.47
C GLU A 156 -3.74 -7.94 18.12
N ASP A 157 -3.56 -7.21 17.02
CA ASP A 157 -3.74 -7.68 15.65
C ASP A 157 -2.47 -8.36 15.09
N ALA A 158 -1.36 -8.39 15.85
CA ALA A 158 -0.04 -8.81 15.38
C ALA A 158 -0.03 -10.19 14.70
N PHE A 159 -0.72 -11.15 15.33
CA PHE A 159 -0.74 -12.55 14.91
C PHE A 159 -2.00 -12.94 14.13
N ASP A 160 -2.92 -11.99 13.85
CA ASP A 160 -4.09 -12.28 13.01
C ASP A 160 -3.67 -12.42 11.54
N PRO A 161 -3.87 -13.60 10.90
CA PRO A 161 -3.52 -13.81 9.49
C PRO A 161 -4.43 -13.04 8.52
N ASN A 162 -5.55 -12.48 8.97
CA ASN A 162 -6.40 -11.59 8.17
C ASN A 162 -5.86 -10.15 8.16
N ARG A 163 -4.95 -9.81 9.08
CA ARG A 163 -4.27 -8.52 9.17
C ARG A 163 -2.94 -8.64 8.45
N VAL A 164 -2.90 -8.24 7.18
CA VAL A 164 -1.68 -8.37 6.35
C VAL A 164 -0.66 -7.33 6.80
N LYS A 165 0.55 -7.77 7.12
CA LYS A 165 1.67 -6.90 7.47
C LYS A 165 2.45 -6.50 6.21
N CYS A 166 3.07 -5.32 6.25
CA CYS A 166 3.95 -4.81 5.21
C CYS A 166 5.28 -4.37 5.84
N VAL A 167 6.39 -4.66 5.17
CA VAL A 167 7.70 -4.06 5.48
C VAL A 167 8.15 -3.22 4.31
N MET A 168 8.80 -2.10 4.60
CA MET A 168 9.28 -1.13 3.61
C MET A 168 10.76 -0.82 3.80
N ASP A 169 11.37 -0.30 2.74
CA ASP A 169 12.68 0.33 2.81
C ASP A 169 12.60 1.76 3.36
N THR A 170 13.76 2.42 3.46
CA THR A 170 13.87 3.80 3.95
C THR A 170 13.29 4.85 3.01
N HIS A 171 12.92 4.48 1.77
CA HIS A 171 12.31 5.36 0.77
C HIS A 171 10.80 5.15 0.66
N GLY A 172 10.23 4.21 1.44
CA GLY A 172 8.80 3.89 1.41
C GLY A 172 8.42 2.92 0.29
N TYR A 173 9.37 2.23 -0.33
CA TYR A 173 9.04 1.10 -1.21
C TYR A 173 8.76 -0.13 -0.35
N ALA A 174 7.66 -0.81 -0.64
CA ALA A 174 7.38 -2.08 0.03
C ALA A 174 8.42 -3.13 -0.38
N ILE A 175 9.01 -3.77 0.63
CA ILE A 175 9.96 -4.88 0.50
C ILE A 175 9.17 -6.20 0.44
N TYR A 176 8.19 -6.38 1.34
CA TYR A 176 7.42 -7.63 1.43
C TYR A 176 6.07 -7.45 2.14
N PHE A 177 5.12 -8.32 1.82
CA PHE A 177 3.82 -8.43 2.50
C PHE A 177 3.65 -9.84 3.04
N SER A 178 3.09 -9.99 4.24
CA SER A 178 2.87 -11.32 4.83
C SER A 178 1.67 -11.35 5.75
N ARG A 179 1.03 -12.51 5.85
CA ARG A 179 0.07 -12.82 6.92
C ARG A 179 0.77 -13.09 8.25
N GLY A 180 2.04 -13.49 8.22
CA GLY A 180 2.90 -13.62 9.40
C GLY A 180 3.36 -12.27 9.96
N LEU A 181 3.73 -12.24 11.25
CA LEU A 181 4.29 -11.05 11.89
C LEU A 181 5.67 -10.73 11.29
N ILE A 182 5.77 -9.59 10.60
CA ILE A 182 7.01 -9.10 10.01
C ILE A 182 7.23 -7.61 10.35
N PRO A 183 8.48 -7.18 10.61
CA PRO A 183 9.67 -8.01 10.69
C PRO A 183 9.68 -8.88 11.96
N TYR A 184 10.24 -10.08 11.85
CA TYR A 184 10.45 -10.94 13.00
C TYR A 184 11.63 -10.41 13.83
N ASN A 185 11.54 -10.52 15.16
CA ASN A 185 12.62 -10.14 16.06
C ASN A 185 13.11 -11.34 16.88
N LYS A 186 14.33 -11.24 17.41
CA LYS A 186 14.98 -12.35 18.14
C LYS A 186 14.24 -12.77 19.41
N SER A 187 13.45 -11.87 20.00
CA SER A 187 12.68 -12.19 21.21
C SER A 187 11.40 -12.97 20.91
N ALA A 188 11.02 -13.15 19.63
CA ALA A 188 9.79 -13.81 19.22
C ALA A 188 8.52 -13.19 19.83
N LYS A 189 8.59 -11.90 20.19
CA LYS A 189 7.50 -11.16 20.85
C LYS A 189 7.18 -9.89 20.08
N VAL A 190 5.96 -9.40 20.16
CA VAL A 190 5.61 -8.10 19.60
C VAL A 190 6.40 -7.02 20.35
N ASN A 191 7.15 -6.19 19.61
CA ASN A 191 7.79 -5.00 20.18
C ASN A 191 6.82 -3.81 20.09
N PRO A 192 6.25 -3.30 21.19
CA PRO A 192 5.30 -2.19 21.14
C PRO A 192 5.93 -0.86 20.70
N GLU A 193 7.26 -0.73 20.76
CA GLU A 193 7.98 0.46 20.29
C GLU A 193 8.30 0.40 18.79
N TYR A 194 8.19 -0.78 18.17
CA TYR A 194 8.41 -0.92 16.74
C TYR A 194 7.11 -0.67 15.96
N PRO A 195 7.12 0.22 14.95
CA PRO A 195 5.93 0.53 14.18
C PRO A 195 5.67 -0.57 13.13
N TYR A 196 5.00 -1.65 13.54
CA TYR A 196 4.50 -2.66 12.62
C TYR A 196 3.45 -2.06 11.69
N MET A 197 3.51 -2.36 10.40
CA MET A 197 2.62 -1.75 9.41
C MET A 197 1.56 -2.74 8.92
N LEU A 198 0.30 -2.35 9.06
CA LEU A 198 -0.90 -3.03 8.55
C LEU A 198 -1.22 -2.53 7.15
N HIS A 199 -1.30 -3.42 6.17
CA HIS A 199 -1.75 -3.11 4.81
C HIS A 199 -3.28 -2.90 4.76
N LEU A 200 -3.71 -1.81 4.12
CA LEU A 200 -5.13 -1.40 4.06
C LEU A 200 -5.89 -1.90 2.82
N GLY A 201 -5.23 -2.54 1.86
CA GLY A 201 -5.92 -3.13 0.70
C GLY A 201 -6.47 -2.16 -0.34
N ILE A 202 -6.30 -0.84 -0.16
CA ILE A 202 -6.57 0.18 -1.19
C ILE A 202 -5.34 0.37 -2.08
N GLN A 203 -5.54 0.39 -3.40
CA GLN A 203 -4.44 0.25 -4.33
C GLN A 203 -4.57 1.23 -5.49
N SER A 204 -3.45 1.81 -5.94
CA SER A 204 -3.37 2.52 -7.20
C SER A 204 -2.37 1.85 -8.14
N TYR A 205 -2.69 1.84 -9.43
CA TYR A 205 -1.95 1.13 -10.46
C TYR A 205 -1.62 2.06 -11.61
N ASP A 206 -0.44 1.87 -12.19
CA ASP A 206 -0.14 2.39 -13.52
C ASP A 206 -1.02 1.69 -14.56
N THR A 207 -1.70 2.46 -15.41
CA THR A 207 -2.64 1.90 -16.39
C THR A 207 -1.99 0.96 -17.39
N LYS A 208 -0.72 1.21 -17.78
CA LYS A 208 -0.01 0.33 -18.72
C LYS A 208 0.32 -1.00 -18.06
N PHE A 209 0.73 -0.96 -16.79
CA PHE A 209 0.94 -2.16 -16.00
C PHE A 209 -0.36 -2.94 -15.76
N LEU A 210 -1.44 -2.25 -15.40
CA LEU A 210 -2.73 -2.87 -15.11
C LEU A 210 -3.31 -3.66 -16.31
N LYS A 211 -2.97 -3.26 -17.55
CA LYS A 211 -3.37 -3.99 -18.77
C LYS A 211 -2.66 -5.34 -18.92
N ILE A 212 -1.41 -5.44 -18.49
CA ILE A 212 -0.62 -6.68 -18.59
C ILE A 212 -0.76 -7.55 -17.34
N TYR A 213 -1.10 -6.96 -16.19
CA TYR A 213 -1.15 -7.64 -14.90
C TYR A 213 -2.06 -8.88 -14.84
N PRO A 214 -3.26 -8.90 -15.46
CA PRO A 214 -4.11 -10.10 -15.51
C PRO A 214 -3.48 -11.26 -16.28
N GLU A 215 -2.66 -10.97 -17.28
CA GLU A 215 -1.99 -11.97 -18.13
C GLU A 215 -0.73 -12.55 -17.46
N LEU A 216 -0.24 -11.91 -16.38
CA LEU A 216 0.92 -12.42 -15.65
C LEU A 216 0.53 -13.69 -14.88
N PRO A 217 1.27 -14.80 -15.07
CA PRO A 217 1.01 -16.04 -14.34
C PRO A 217 1.18 -15.83 -12.84
N SER A 218 0.40 -16.57 -12.06
CA SER A 218 0.54 -16.58 -10.61
C SER A 218 1.95 -16.99 -10.19
N THR A 219 2.37 -16.51 -9.02
CA THR A 219 3.71 -16.72 -8.49
C THR A 219 3.69 -17.49 -7.17
N PRO A 220 4.77 -18.20 -6.80
CA PRO A 220 4.80 -19.01 -5.58
C PRO A 220 4.42 -18.23 -4.31
N LEU A 221 4.98 -17.04 -4.06
CA LEU A 221 4.65 -16.29 -2.84
C LEU A 221 3.22 -15.78 -2.87
N GLN A 222 2.73 -15.32 -4.03
CA GLN A 222 1.31 -14.96 -4.20
C GLN A 222 0.37 -16.11 -3.82
N LEU A 223 0.66 -17.33 -4.29
CA LEU A 223 -0.18 -18.50 -4.05
C LEU A 223 -0.09 -18.98 -2.59
N GLU A 224 1.10 -18.97 -2.00
CA GLU A 224 1.32 -19.42 -0.62
C GLU A 224 0.69 -18.47 0.40
N GLU A 225 0.89 -17.16 0.23
CA GLU A 225 0.34 -16.17 1.15
C GLU A 225 -1.09 -15.75 0.79
N ASP A 226 -1.61 -16.14 -0.38
CA ASP A 226 -2.89 -15.66 -0.93
C ASP A 226 -2.96 -14.12 -0.94
N LEU A 227 -1.93 -13.49 -1.50
CA LEU A 227 -1.75 -12.02 -1.56
C LEU A 227 -1.36 -11.56 -2.97
N GLU A 228 -2.30 -10.91 -3.67
CA GLU A 228 -2.13 -10.45 -5.06
C GLU A 228 -0.90 -9.54 -5.26
N GLN A 229 -0.61 -8.65 -4.31
CA GLN A 229 0.52 -7.71 -4.41
C GLN A 229 1.88 -8.42 -4.43
N LEU A 230 1.99 -9.66 -3.95
CA LEU A 230 3.23 -10.44 -4.05
C LEU A 230 3.54 -10.83 -5.50
N LYS A 231 2.51 -10.99 -6.35
CA LYS A 231 2.71 -11.18 -7.79
C LYS A 231 3.42 -9.97 -8.41
N VAL A 232 3.07 -8.76 -7.97
CA VAL A 232 3.76 -7.55 -8.41
C VAL A 232 5.21 -7.61 -7.96
N LEU A 233 5.47 -7.84 -6.67
CA LEU A 233 6.83 -7.93 -6.14
C LEU A 233 7.70 -8.97 -6.86
N GLU A 234 7.21 -10.21 -7.02
CA GLU A 234 8.00 -11.29 -7.64
C GLU A 234 8.27 -11.09 -9.13
N ARG A 235 7.39 -10.38 -9.85
CA ARG A 235 7.54 -10.11 -11.29
C ARG A 235 8.30 -8.82 -11.56
N MET A 236 8.35 -7.91 -10.59
CA MET A 236 8.92 -6.56 -10.72
C MET A 236 10.27 -6.42 -9.97
N ALA A 237 10.58 -7.35 -9.06
CA ALA A 237 11.89 -7.49 -8.45
C ALA A 237 12.96 -7.79 -9.51
N ILE A 238 14.10 -7.13 -9.35
CA ILE A 238 15.25 -7.16 -10.25
C ILE A 238 15.65 -8.62 -10.55
N ARG A 239 15.65 -8.97 -11.84
CA ARG A 239 16.55 -9.99 -12.39
C ARG A 239 17.53 -9.28 -13.32
#